data_AF-J5K6M1-F1
#
_entry.id   AF-J5K6M1-F1
#
_cell.length_a   1.000
_cell.length_b   1.000
_cell.length_c   1.000
_cell.angle_alpha   90.00
_cell.angle_beta   90.00
_cell.angle_gamma   90.00
#
_symmetry.space_group_name_H-M   'P 1'
#
loop_
_entity.id
_entity.type
_entity.pdbx_description
1 polymer ?
#
loop_
_entity_poly.entity_id
_entity_poly.type
_entity_poly.pdbx_seq_one_letter_code
_entity_poly.pdbx_strand_id
1 'polypeptide(L)'
;MKNITKIYLIAFLFAAVPLMAMDGVAVIDMRTAVLSTQAAADAFKALEEDPDYSSNLEEAQSLQAERQAIAEKLQKELETLSQEEIAQMQKEIQDKGKDLEFLAGKIQQAQEETAQEVFASSGPAMQKIIGELIAAKQIKVLMAKNETLLFSDPALDLTDDVTSMLDVAAAEANSTSE
;
A
#
# COMPACT_ATOMS: atom_id res chain seq x y z
N MET A 1 59.22 -41.82 9.41
CA MET A 1 57.90 -41.40 8.89
C MET A 1 56.79 -41.63 9.94
N LYS A 2 56.80 -40.92 11.08
CA LYS A 2 55.81 -41.16 12.16
C LYS A 2 55.24 -39.88 12.78
N ASN A 3 55.65 -38.72 12.28
CA ASN A 3 55.30 -37.41 12.84
C ASN A 3 54.50 -36.55 11.83
N ILE A 4 54.34 -37.02 10.59
CA ILE A 4 53.69 -36.26 9.50
C ILE A 4 52.16 -36.31 9.65
N THR A 5 51.61 -37.41 10.18
CA THR A 5 50.17 -37.57 10.46
C THR A 5 49.65 -36.68 11.60
N LYS A 6 50.52 -36.23 12.52
CA LYS A 6 50.11 -35.34 13.62
C LYS A 6 49.95 -33.87 13.19
N ILE A 7 50.56 -33.47 12.08
CA ILE A 7 50.50 -32.08 11.58
C ILE A 7 49.19 -31.84 10.79
N TYR A 8 48.67 -32.85 10.10
CA TYR A 8 47.41 -32.73 9.35
C TYR A 8 46.15 -32.62 10.23
N LEU A 9 46.20 -33.12 11.46
CA LEU A 9 45.04 -33.05 12.38
C LEU A 9 44.84 -31.65 12.97
N ILE A 10 45.88 -30.82 13.00
CA ILE A 10 45.80 -29.42 13.47
C ILE A 10 45.39 -28.47 12.34
N ALA A 11 45.71 -28.80 11.09
CA ALA A 11 45.31 -27.99 9.93
C ALA A 11 43.79 -28.09 9.60
N PHE A 12 43.13 -29.18 9.99
CA PHE A 12 41.68 -29.34 9.77
C PHE A 12 40.82 -28.55 10.79
N LEU A 13 41.42 -28.10 11.90
CA LEU A 13 40.70 -27.39 12.96
C LEU A 13 40.50 -25.89 12.67
N PHE A 14 41.16 -25.35 11.65
CA PHE A 14 41.07 -23.93 11.27
C PHE A 14 40.16 -23.65 10.06
N ALA A 15 39.49 -24.67 9.51
CA ALA A 15 38.57 -24.50 8.37
C ALA A 15 37.10 -24.25 8.77
N ALA A 16 36.80 -24.12 10.06
CA ALA A 16 35.50 -23.63 10.52
C ALA A 16 35.59 -22.12 10.75
N VAL A 17 35.81 -21.36 9.67
CA VAL A 17 35.38 -19.96 9.70
C VAL A 17 33.86 -20.03 9.86
N PRO A 18 33.24 -19.39 10.87
CA PRO A 18 31.82 -19.19 10.81
C PRO A 18 31.58 -18.48 9.49
N LEU A 19 30.81 -19.10 8.58
CA LEU A 19 30.09 -18.33 7.59
C LEU A 19 29.19 -17.43 8.44
N MET A 20 29.69 -16.24 8.76
CA MET A 20 28.87 -15.15 9.26
C MET A 20 28.00 -14.78 8.06
N ALA A 21 26.96 -15.58 7.82
CA ALA A 21 25.81 -15.09 7.11
C ALA A 21 25.47 -13.76 7.79
N MET A 22 25.29 -12.71 7.00
CA MET A 22 24.71 -11.47 7.47
C MET A 22 23.23 -11.75 7.80
N ASP A 23 23.00 -12.63 8.78
CA ASP A 23 21.69 -12.97 9.30
C ASP A 23 21.22 -11.83 10.19
N GLY A 24 19.96 -11.45 9.97
CA GLY A 24 19.30 -10.36 10.66
C GLY A 24 19.06 -9.12 9.79
N VAL A 25 19.05 -9.22 8.47
CA VAL A 25 18.47 -8.18 7.62
C VAL A 25 17.03 -8.56 7.33
N ALA A 26 16.10 -7.63 7.52
CA ALA A 26 14.71 -7.79 7.13
C ALA A 26 14.21 -6.54 6.42
N VAL A 27 13.13 -6.71 5.67
CA VAL A 27 12.49 -5.67 4.89
C VAL A 27 11.01 -5.60 5.29
N ILE A 28 10.43 -4.40 5.28
CA ILE A 28 9.02 -4.22 5.58
C ILE A 28 8.43 -3.09 4.74
N ASP A 29 7.25 -3.31 4.18
CA ASP A 29 6.39 -2.22 3.74
C ASP A 29 5.35 -1.94 4.82
N MET A 30 5.62 -0.93 5.65
CA MET A 30 4.72 -0.59 6.76
C MET A 30 3.35 -0.13 6.25
N ARG A 31 3.29 0.47 5.06
CA ARG A 31 2.03 0.95 4.50
C ARG A 31 1.18 -0.20 4.02
N THR A 32 1.77 -1.06 3.23
CA THR A 32 1.09 -2.26 2.77
C THR A 32 0.70 -3.13 3.95
N ALA A 33 1.53 -3.26 4.97
CA ALA A 33 1.23 -4.08 6.15
C ALA A 33 -0.02 -3.61 6.91
N VAL A 34 -0.20 -2.29 7.05
CA VAL A 34 -1.38 -1.72 7.72
C VAL A 34 -2.60 -1.73 6.81
N LEU A 35 -2.47 -1.28 5.56
CA LEU A 35 -3.59 -1.15 4.63
C LEU A 35 -4.11 -2.50 4.09
N SER A 36 -3.38 -3.60 4.34
CA SER A 36 -3.83 -4.96 4.00
C SER A 36 -4.56 -5.67 5.15
N THR A 37 -4.74 -5.02 6.30
CA THR A 37 -5.48 -5.57 7.44
C THR A 37 -6.99 -5.60 7.19
N GLN A 38 -7.70 -6.44 7.94
CA GLN A 38 -9.17 -6.46 7.91
C GLN A 38 -9.74 -5.12 8.41
N ALA A 39 -9.14 -4.51 9.43
CA ALA A 39 -9.57 -3.21 9.93
C ALA A 39 -9.46 -2.11 8.87
N ALA A 40 -8.41 -2.13 8.05
CA ALA A 40 -8.29 -1.22 6.91
C ALA A 40 -9.37 -1.47 5.86
N ALA A 41 -9.60 -2.74 5.50
CA ALA A 41 -10.64 -3.12 4.54
C ALA A 41 -12.03 -2.66 5.00
N ASP A 42 -12.35 -2.83 6.28
CA ASP A 42 -13.61 -2.40 6.88
C ASP A 42 -13.74 -0.87 6.87
N ALA A 43 -12.66 -0.14 7.16
CA ALA A 43 -12.65 1.32 7.12
C ALA A 43 -12.89 1.86 5.70
N PHE A 44 -12.23 1.30 4.68
CA PHE A 44 -12.48 1.70 3.29
C PHE A 44 -13.87 1.32 2.80
N LYS A 45 -14.41 0.18 3.26
CA LYS A 45 -15.79 -0.18 2.97
C LYS A 45 -16.77 0.81 3.61
N ALA A 46 -16.52 1.24 4.85
CA ALA A 46 -17.34 2.25 5.50
C ALA A 46 -17.26 3.60 4.77
N LEU A 47 -16.08 3.96 4.23
CA LEU A 47 -15.92 5.12 3.35
C LEU A 47 -16.76 4.98 2.07
N GLU A 48 -16.75 3.81 1.41
CA GLU A 48 -17.57 3.58 0.21
C GLU A 48 -19.08 3.69 0.49
N GLU A 49 -19.51 3.34 1.71
CA GLU A 49 -20.88 3.46 2.18
C GLU A 49 -21.25 4.87 2.67
N ASP A 50 -20.27 5.78 2.79
CA ASP A 50 -20.51 7.16 3.21
C ASP A 50 -21.34 7.91 2.15
N PRO A 51 -22.43 8.61 2.54
CA PRO A 51 -23.30 9.30 1.59
C PRO A 51 -22.60 10.39 0.76
N ASP A 52 -21.67 11.14 1.37
CA ASP A 52 -20.97 12.21 0.67
C ASP A 52 -19.95 11.60 -0.30
N TYR A 53 -19.22 10.56 0.12
CA TYR A 53 -18.27 9.86 -0.75
C TYR A 53 -18.95 9.20 -1.95
N SER A 54 -19.98 8.38 -1.69
CA SER A 54 -20.74 7.67 -2.73
C SER A 54 -21.40 8.65 -3.71
N SER A 55 -22.00 9.74 -3.23
CA SER A 55 -22.57 10.78 -4.09
C SER A 55 -21.52 11.43 -4.99
N ASN A 56 -20.32 11.76 -4.46
CA ASN A 56 -19.25 12.32 -5.29
C ASN A 56 -18.77 11.32 -6.35
N LEU A 57 -18.72 10.02 -6.03
CA LEU A 57 -18.34 8.97 -6.96
C LEU A 57 -19.36 8.80 -8.10
N GLU A 58 -20.65 8.76 -7.76
CA GLU A 58 -21.74 8.68 -8.74
C GLU A 58 -21.76 9.92 -9.66
N GLU A 59 -21.60 11.12 -9.08
CA GLU A 59 -21.54 12.36 -9.84
C GLU A 59 -20.35 12.36 -10.81
N ALA A 60 -19.18 11.92 -10.36
CA ALA A 60 -18.00 11.80 -11.21
C ALA A 60 -18.23 10.79 -12.36
N GLN A 61 -18.88 9.66 -12.10
CA GLN A 61 -19.22 8.71 -13.16
C GLN A 61 -20.20 9.30 -14.18
N SER A 62 -21.24 10.01 -13.72
CA SER A 62 -22.21 10.68 -14.60
C SER A 62 -21.54 11.74 -15.48
N LEU A 63 -20.74 12.63 -14.87
CA LEU A 63 -20.04 13.68 -15.61
C LEU A 63 -19.04 13.12 -16.62
N GLN A 64 -18.36 12.02 -16.28
CA GLN A 64 -17.46 11.33 -17.21
C GLN A 64 -18.24 10.76 -18.41
N ALA A 65 -19.37 10.11 -18.17
CA ALA A 65 -20.22 9.55 -19.22
C ALA A 65 -20.80 10.66 -20.13
N GLU A 66 -21.28 11.76 -19.54
CA GLU A 66 -21.78 12.92 -20.28
C GLU A 66 -20.69 13.58 -21.12
N ARG A 67 -19.49 13.78 -20.55
CA ARG A 67 -18.36 14.35 -21.26
C ARG A 67 -17.96 13.48 -22.46
N GLN A 68 -17.96 12.15 -22.29
CA GLN A 68 -17.69 11.21 -23.37
C GLN A 68 -18.78 11.26 -24.45
N ALA A 69 -20.06 11.33 -24.07
CA ALA A 69 -21.16 11.44 -25.02
C ALA A 69 -21.09 12.74 -25.85
N ILE A 70 -20.72 13.86 -25.24
CA ILE A 70 -20.51 15.14 -25.96
C ILE A 70 -19.33 15.02 -26.93
N ALA A 71 -18.21 14.42 -26.50
CA ALA A 71 -17.05 14.21 -27.35
C ALA A 71 -17.38 13.32 -28.57
N GLU A 72 -18.14 12.23 -28.37
CA GLU A 72 -18.60 11.36 -29.46
C GLU A 72 -19.56 12.07 -30.40
N LYS A 73 -20.50 12.86 -29.89
CA LYS A 73 -21.43 13.64 -30.71
C LYS A 73 -20.67 14.65 -31.55
N LEU A 74 -19.76 15.41 -30.94
CA LEU A 74 -18.93 16.39 -31.63
C LEU A 74 -18.09 15.72 -32.73
N GLN A 75 -17.55 14.54 -32.48
CA GLN A 75 -16.78 13.79 -33.49
C GLN A 75 -17.66 13.31 -34.66
N LYS A 76 -18.86 12.77 -34.38
CA LYS A 76 -19.76 12.22 -35.40
C LYS A 76 -20.44 13.29 -36.25
N GLU A 77 -20.79 14.42 -35.64
CA GLU A 77 -21.62 15.47 -36.24
C GLU A 77 -20.81 16.71 -36.64
N LEU A 78 -19.47 16.66 -36.58
CA LEU A 78 -18.57 17.79 -36.82
C LEU A 78 -18.89 18.57 -38.11
N GLU A 79 -19.22 17.86 -39.19
CA GLU A 79 -19.48 18.45 -40.50
C GLU A 79 -20.89 19.07 -40.62
N THR A 80 -21.80 18.71 -39.72
CA THR A 80 -23.21 19.13 -39.73
C THR A 80 -23.53 20.20 -38.69
N LEU A 81 -22.72 20.31 -37.64
CA LEU A 81 -22.87 21.29 -36.58
C LEU A 81 -22.43 22.68 -37.03
N SER A 82 -23.10 23.71 -36.51
CA SER A 82 -22.64 25.09 -36.65
C SER A 82 -21.42 25.36 -35.76
N GLN A 83 -20.69 26.44 -36.06
CA GLN A 83 -19.53 26.85 -35.26
C GLN A 83 -19.91 27.24 -33.83
N GLU A 84 -21.12 27.77 -33.63
CA GLU A 84 -21.62 28.10 -32.30
C GLU A 84 -21.90 26.84 -31.48
N GLU A 85 -22.52 25.82 -32.07
CA GLU A 85 -22.75 24.53 -31.43
C GLU A 85 -21.45 23.80 -31.10
N ILE A 86 -20.47 23.83 -32.01
CA ILE A 86 -19.12 23.29 -31.77
C ILE A 86 -18.47 23.98 -30.56
N ALA A 87 -18.49 25.31 -30.53
CA ALA A 87 -17.90 26.08 -29.42
C ALA A 87 -18.61 25.79 -28.09
N GLN A 88 -19.94 25.65 -28.10
CA GLN A 88 -20.71 25.29 -26.92
C GLN A 88 -20.32 23.89 -26.40
N MET A 89 -20.28 22.88 -27.26
CA MET A 89 -19.89 21.51 -26.87
C MET A 89 -18.47 21.45 -26.33
N GLN A 90 -17.53 22.18 -26.94
CA GLN A 90 -16.15 22.29 -26.43
C GLN A 90 -16.11 22.91 -25.03
N LYS A 91 -16.91 23.95 -24.80
CA LYS A 91 -17.04 24.58 -23.48
C LYS A 91 -17.64 23.61 -22.45
N GLU A 92 -18.70 22.89 -22.80
CA GLU A 92 -19.31 21.89 -21.91
C GLU A 92 -18.31 20.79 -21.54
N ILE A 93 -17.50 20.30 -22.49
CA ILE A 93 -16.43 19.34 -22.22
C ILE A 93 -15.42 19.93 -21.22
N GLN A 94 -15.00 21.18 -21.42
CA GLN A 94 -14.04 21.86 -20.54
C GLN A 94 -14.60 22.02 -19.12
N ASP A 95 -15.84 22.49 -19.00
CA ASP A 95 -16.47 22.75 -17.70
C ASP A 95 -16.69 21.43 -16.94
N LYS A 96 -17.20 20.38 -17.60
CA LYS A 96 -17.26 19.03 -17.01
C LYS A 96 -15.88 18.48 -16.63
N GLY A 97 -14.85 18.84 -17.38
CA GLY A 97 -13.46 18.50 -17.05
C GLY A 97 -13.01 19.07 -15.70
N LYS A 98 -13.35 20.33 -15.42
CA LYS A 98 -13.04 20.98 -14.14
C LYS A 98 -13.83 20.38 -12.98
N ASP A 99 -15.12 20.11 -13.20
CA ASP A 99 -15.97 19.49 -12.18
C ASP A 99 -15.45 18.10 -11.80
N LEU A 100 -14.99 17.32 -12.79
CA LEU A 100 -14.37 16.02 -12.57
C LEU A 100 -13.04 16.11 -11.80
N GLU A 101 -12.20 17.10 -12.09
CA GLU A 101 -10.97 17.33 -11.34
C GLU A 101 -11.27 17.67 -9.87
N PHE A 102 -12.29 18.50 -9.64
CA PHE A 102 -12.73 18.85 -8.29
C PHE A 102 -13.27 17.64 -7.51
N LEU A 103 -14.12 16.82 -8.15
CA LEU A 103 -14.64 15.59 -7.54
C LEU A 103 -13.53 14.57 -7.28
N ALA A 104 -12.60 14.39 -8.22
CA ALA A 104 -11.45 13.51 -8.04
C ALA A 104 -10.60 13.95 -6.83
N GLY A 105 -10.40 15.26 -6.65
CA GLY A 105 -9.72 15.81 -5.48
C GLY A 105 -10.42 15.47 -4.16
N LYS A 106 -11.75 15.60 -4.08
CA LYS A 106 -12.53 15.22 -2.90
C LYS A 106 -12.44 13.72 -2.60
N ILE A 107 -12.60 12.88 -3.63
CA ILE A 107 -12.54 11.42 -3.51
C ILE A 107 -11.16 11.00 -3.01
N GLN A 108 -10.10 11.55 -3.58
CA GLN A 108 -8.73 11.27 -3.16
C GLN A 108 -8.48 11.73 -1.73
N GLN A 109 -8.93 12.93 -1.37
CA GLN A 109 -8.78 13.45 -0.01
C GLN A 109 -9.44 12.52 1.02
N ALA A 110 -10.67 12.08 0.76
CA ALA A 110 -11.38 11.19 1.68
C ALA A 110 -10.68 9.82 1.84
N GLN A 111 -10.13 9.28 0.76
CA GLN A 111 -9.31 8.06 0.81
C GLN A 111 -8.02 8.27 1.61
N GLU A 112 -7.34 9.40 1.43
CA GLU A 112 -6.11 9.73 2.17
C GLU A 112 -6.38 9.94 3.67
N GLU A 113 -7.47 10.60 4.02
CA GLU A 113 -7.90 10.79 5.41
C GLU A 113 -8.24 9.45 6.07
N THR A 114 -8.98 8.59 5.38
CA THR A 114 -9.31 7.23 5.84
C THR A 114 -8.03 6.41 6.07
N ALA A 115 -7.10 6.42 5.11
CA ALA A 115 -5.82 5.75 5.27
C ALA A 115 -5.06 6.28 6.50
N GLN A 116 -4.97 7.60 6.66
CA GLN A 116 -4.28 8.23 7.78
C GLN A 116 -4.87 7.82 9.14
N GLU A 117 -6.19 7.74 9.25
CA GLU A 117 -6.88 7.29 10.46
C GLU A 117 -6.58 5.83 10.79
N VAL A 118 -6.62 4.95 9.78
CA VAL A 118 -6.23 3.53 9.92
C VAL A 118 -4.78 3.41 10.38
N PHE A 119 -3.87 4.21 9.85
CA PHE A 119 -2.47 4.23 10.30
C PHE A 119 -2.30 4.74 11.73
N ALA A 120 -2.99 5.83 12.08
CA ALA A 120 -2.90 6.42 13.40
C ALA A 120 -3.39 5.45 14.48
N SER A 121 -4.50 4.76 14.21
CA SER A 121 -5.07 3.74 15.10
C SER A 121 -4.20 2.48 15.19
N SER A 122 -3.58 2.06 14.08
CA SER A 122 -2.72 0.87 14.03
C SER A 122 -1.30 1.09 14.59
N GLY A 123 -0.85 2.35 14.68
CA GLY A 123 0.53 2.72 15.03
C GLY A 123 1.09 2.05 16.30
N PRO A 124 0.39 2.11 17.45
CA PRO A 124 0.86 1.48 18.69
C PRO A 124 1.02 -0.05 18.58
N ALA A 125 0.05 -0.74 17.96
CA ALA A 125 0.10 -2.19 17.76
C ALA A 125 1.24 -2.56 16.81
N MET A 126 1.39 -1.83 15.70
CA MET A 126 2.47 -2.03 14.73
C MET A 126 3.84 -1.88 15.38
N GLN A 127 4.05 -0.86 16.21
CA GLN A 127 5.33 -0.65 16.91
C GLN A 127 5.67 -1.82 17.84
N LYS A 128 4.68 -2.32 18.58
CA LYS A 128 4.85 -3.50 19.45
C LYS A 128 5.22 -4.75 18.64
N ILE A 129 4.45 -5.03 17.59
CA ILE A 129 4.64 -6.19 16.71
C ILE A 129 6.02 -6.17 16.06
N ILE A 130 6.46 -5.02 15.54
CA ILE A 130 7.80 -4.87 14.96
C ILE A 130 8.87 -5.18 16.02
N GLY A 131 8.72 -4.70 17.25
CA GLY A 131 9.63 -5.00 18.35
C GLY A 131 9.72 -6.50 18.66
N GLU A 132 8.57 -7.18 18.71
CA GLU A 132 8.48 -8.63 18.92
C GLU A 132 9.14 -9.42 17.78
N LEU A 133 8.91 -9.03 16.53
CA LEU A 133 9.52 -9.65 15.36
C LEU A 133 11.03 -9.43 15.31
N ILE A 134 11.52 -8.24 15.67
CA ILE A 134 12.94 -7.94 15.78
C ILE A 134 13.61 -8.88 16.79
N ALA A 135 13.01 -9.07 17.96
CA ALA A 135 13.53 -9.96 18.98
C ALA A 135 13.44 -11.44 18.55
N ALA A 136 12.29 -11.89 18.06
CA ALA A 136 12.02 -13.28 17.70
C ALA A 136 12.89 -13.76 16.53
N LYS A 137 13.07 -12.92 15.50
CA LYS A 137 13.84 -13.25 14.29
C LYS A 137 15.30 -12.77 14.35
N GLN A 138 15.74 -12.20 15.48
CA GLN A 138 17.10 -11.68 15.69
C GLN A 138 17.52 -10.68 14.60
N ILE A 139 16.60 -9.78 14.24
CA ILE A 139 16.82 -8.77 13.19
C ILE A 139 17.78 -7.69 13.73
N LYS A 140 18.84 -7.44 12.97
CA LYS A 140 19.87 -6.42 13.22
C LYS A 140 19.67 -5.17 12.37
N VAL A 141 19.08 -5.31 11.19
CA VAL A 141 18.76 -4.21 10.26
C VAL A 141 17.36 -4.45 9.70
N LEU A 142 16.45 -3.51 9.95
CA LEU A 142 15.14 -3.47 9.32
C LEU A 142 15.12 -2.33 8.30
N MET A 143 14.85 -2.65 7.04
CA MET A 143 14.75 -1.67 5.96
C MET A 143 13.30 -1.49 5.53
N ALA A 144 12.87 -0.24 5.40
CA ALA A 144 11.60 0.05 4.76
C ALA A 144 11.69 -0.25 3.25
N LYS A 145 10.66 -0.87 2.68
CA LYS A 145 10.48 -0.89 1.22
C LYS A 145 10.23 0.53 0.74
N ASN A 146 11.05 0.96 -0.19
CA ASN A 146 10.92 2.23 -0.89
C ASN A 146 11.72 2.15 -2.20
N GLU A 147 11.65 3.21 -3.00
CA GLU A 147 12.30 3.29 -4.32
C GLU A 147 13.84 3.11 -4.30
N THR A 148 14.48 3.18 -3.13
CA THR A 148 15.94 2.97 -3.00
C THR A 148 16.32 1.50 -2.85
N LEU A 149 15.38 0.62 -2.47
CA LEU A 149 15.60 -0.82 -2.37
C LEU A 149 15.30 -1.49 -3.72
N LEU A 150 16.35 -1.72 -4.51
CA LEU A 150 16.20 -2.31 -5.85
C LEU A 150 15.80 -3.79 -5.85
N PHE A 151 16.21 -4.53 -4.81
CA PHE A 151 15.90 -5.94 -4.67
C PHE A 151 16.07 -6.40 -3.22
N SER A 152 15.17 -7.25 -2.75
CA SER A 152 15.33 -8.07 -1.56
C SER A 152 14.79 -9.47 -1.83
N ASP A 153 15.39 -10.48 -1.21
CA ASP A 153 14.80 -11.82 -1.21
C ASP A 153 13.42 -11.77 -0.51
N PRO A 154 12.34 -12.31 -1.10
CA PRO A 154 11.01 -12.33 -0.48
C PRO A 154 10.99 -12.97 0.91
N ALA A 155 11.91 -13.89 1.22
CA ALA A 155 12.00 -14.50 2.55
C ALA A 155 12.44 -13.51 3.65
N LEU A 156 12.96 -12.34 3.28
CA LEU A 156 13.35 -11.28 4.21
C LEU A 156 12.21 -10.30 4.49
N ASP A 157 11.10 -10.41 3.77
CA ASP A 157 9.97 -9.50 3.87
C ASP A 157 9.04 -9.87 5.02
N LEU A 158 8.78 -8.91 5.91
CA LEU A 158 7.92 -9.05 7.08
C LEU A 158 6.52 -8.47 6.87
N THR A 159 6.22 -7.95 5.67
CA THR A 159 4.96 -7.25 5.42
C THR A 159 3.73 -8.10 5.77
N ASP A 160 3.69 -9.35 5.30
CA ASP A 160 2.57 -10.27 5.56
C ASP A 160 2.53 -10.74 7.02
N ASP A 161 3.70 -10.95 7.64
CA ASP A 161 3.82 -11.30 9.06
C ASP A 161 3.22 -10.20 9.93
N VAL A 162 3.57 -8.94 9.65
CA VAL A 162 3.07 -7.78 10.40
C VAL A 162 1.57 -7.59 10.18
N THR A 163 1.08 -7.74 8.94
CA THR A 163 -0.36 -7.69 8.63
C THR A 163 -1.13 -8.71 9.47
N SER A 164 -0.66 -9.97 9.46
CA SER A 164 -1.31 -11.06 10.18
C SER A 164 -1.31 -10.81 11.69
N MET A 165 -0.21 -10.31 12.25
CA MET A 165 -0.13 -9.98 13.68
C MET A 165 -1.00 -8.78 14.06
N LEU A 166 -1.17 -7.79 13.17
CA LEU A 166 -2.08 -6.66 13.39
C LEU A 166 -3.54 -7.13 13.46
N ASP A 167 -3.95 -8.01 12.55
CA ASP A 167 -5.30 -8.60 12.56
C ASP A 167 -5.56 -9.42 13.83
N VAL A 168 -4.58 -10.23 14.26
CA VAL A 168 -4.68 -10.99 15.51
C VAL A 168 -4.81 -10.04 16.70
N ALA A 169 -3.98 -9.00 16.79
CA ALA A 169 -4.02 -8.04 17.89
C ALA A 169 -5.37 -7.30 17.96
N ALA A 170 -5.96 -6.96 16.81
CA ALA A 170 -7.28 -6.34 16.74
C ALA A 170 -8.39 -7.29 17.21
N ALA A 171 -8.34 -8.56 16.80
CA ALA A 171 -9.30 -9.58 17.24
C ALA A 171 -9.23 -9.83 18.76
N GLU A 172 -8.03 -9.90 19.33
CA GLU A 172 -7.83 -10.05 20.77
C GLU A 172 -8.38 -8.86 21.57
N ALA A 173 -8.15 -7.63 21.09
CA ALA A 173 -8.67 -6.41 21.71
C ALA A 173 -10.21 -6.39 21.73
N ASN A 174 -10.86 -6.80 20.64
CA ASN A 174 -12.31 -6.89 20.56
C ASN A 174 -12.88 -7.96 21.51
N SER A 175 -12.25 -9.13 21.60
CA SER A 175 -12.69 -10.22 22.49
C SER A 175 -12.56 -9.92 23.99
N THR A 176 -11.67 -8.98 24.37
CA THR A 176 -11.47 -8.56 25.76
C THR A 176 -12.41 -7.42 26.16
N SER A 177 -13.09 -6.81 25.18
CA SER A 177 -14.01 -5.69 25.36
C SER A 177 -15.48 -6.11 25.46
N GLU A 178 -15.78 -7.39 25.18
CA GLU A 178 -17.08 -8.05 25.39
C GLU A 178 -17.19 -8.72 26.77
#